data_AF-A0A364JUX1-F1
#
_entry.id   AF-A0A364JUX1-F1
#
_cell.length_a   1.000
_cell.length_b   1.000
_cell.length_c   1.000
_cell.angle_alpha   90.00
_cell.angle_beta   90.00
_cell.angle_gamma   90.00
#
_symmetry.space_group_name_H-M   'P 1'
#
loop_
_entity.id
_entity.type
_entity.pdbx_description
1 polymer ?
#
loop_
_entity_poly.entity_id
_entity_poly.type
_entity_poly.pdbx_seq_one_letter_code
_entity_poly.pdbx_strand_id
1 'polypeptide(L)'
;MEKVAVSGLDHEAEDFLEKELANPVDLDELVAAARTEEQKVELYTASRLAIDPDNRAERGYLDMLAGRLGLPDALIDHIDATVSAAKE
;
A
#
# COMPACT_ATOMS: atom_id res chain seq x y z
N MET A 1 -12.56 13.29 -17.20
CA MET A 1 -13.32 14.11 -16.23
C MET A 1 -14.81 13.76 -16.32
N GLU A 2 -15.15 12.46 -16.27
CA GLU A 2 -16.56 12.05 -16.29
C GLU A 2 -16.69 10.75 -15.50
N LYS A 3 -17.65 10.75 -14.57
CA LYS A 3 -18.02 9.70 -13.59
C LYS A 3 -17.40 9.76 -12.19
N VAL A 4 -17.41 10.94 -11.56
CA VAL A 4 -17.60 11.03 -10.11
C VAL A 4 -18.80 11.94 -9.84
N ALA A 5 -19.98 11.45 -10.19
CA ALA A 5 -21.22 11.88 -9.57
C ALA A 5 -21.75 10.65 -8.87
N VAL A 6 -21.07 10.26 -7.79
CA VAL A 6 -21.54 9.19 -6.91
C VAL A 6 -22.63 9.81 -6.06
N SER A 7 -23.86 9.66 -6.55
CA SER A 7 -25.11 10.12 -5.92
C SER A 7 -25.13 9.84 -4.42
N GLY A 8 -24.99 10.88 -3.60
CA GLY A 8 -25.22 10.83 -2.15
C GLY A 8 -24.10 11.33 -1.24
N LEU A 9 -22.97 11.80 -1.78
CA LEU A 9 -21.92 12.45 -0.98
C LEU A 9 -22.28 13.93 -0.75
N ASP A 10 -22.13 14.41 0.49
CA ASP A 10 -22.23 15.84 0.78
C ASP A 10 -21.06 16.59 0.12
N HIS A 11 -21.23 17.88 -0.17
CA HIS A 11 -20.23 18.69 -0.89
C HIS A 11 -18.85 18.66 -0.19
N GLU A 12 -18.81 18.58 1.15
CA GLU A 12 -17.57 18.45 1.91
C GLU A 12 -16.81 17.14 1.61
N ALA A 13 -17.54 16.05 1.36
CA ALA A 13 -16.94 14.77 1.00
C ALA A 13 -16.42 14.77 -0.44
N GLU A 14 -17.11 15.46 -1.36
CA GLU A 14 -16.61 15.68 -2.73
C GLU A 14 -15.31 16.50 -2.72
N ASP A 15 -15.29 17.64 -2.02
CA ASP A 15 -14.11 18.49 -1.89
C ASP A 15 -12.92 17.75 -1.24
N PHE A 16 -13.19 16.92 -0.22
CA PHE A 16 -12.17 16.07 0.40
C PHE A 16 -11.59 15.05 -0.59
N LEU A 17 -12.45 14.32 -1.32
CA LEU A 17 -11.99 13.35 -2.31
C LEU A 17 -11.21 14.02 -3.44
N GLU A 18 -11.67 15.16 -3.95
CA GLU A 18 -10.93 15.90 -4.98
C GLU A 18 -9.54 16.33 -4.48
N LYS A 19 -9.45 16.80 -3.23
CA LYS A 19 -8.18 17.19 -2.62
C LYS A 19 -7.23 16.00 -2.44
N GLU A 20 -7.71 14.87 -1.92
CA GLU A 20 -6.88 13.68 -1.73
C GLU A 20 -6.47 13.04 -3.07
N LEU A 21 -7.36 13.05 -4.08
CA LEU A 21 -7.02 12.60 -5.43
C LEU A 21 -6.00 13.53 -6.11
N ALA A 22 -6.04 14.82 -5.81
CA ALA A 22 -5.06 15.79 -6.30
C ALA A 22 -3.72 15.75 -5.55
N ASN A 23 -3.67 15.10 -4.38
CA ASN A 23 -2.47 14.93 -3.56
C ASN A 23 -2.16 13.45 -3.34
N PRO A 24 -1.76 12.71 -4.39
CA PRO A 24 -1.46 11.30 -4.26
C PRO A 24 -0.34 11.08 -3.25
N VAL A 25 -0.48 10.02 -2.44
CA VAL A 25 0.52 9.61 -1.46
C VAL A 25 1.89 9.45 -2.13
N ASP A 26 2.89 10.14 -1.59
CA ASP A 26 4.27 10.01 -2.02
C ASP A 26 4.88 8.74 -1.41
N LEU A 27 4.98 7.69 -2.24
CA LEU A 27 5.61 6.43 -1.85
C LEU A 27 7.10 6.60 -1.52
N ASP A 28 7.78 7.59 -2.11
CA ASP A 28 9.19 7.87 -1.82
C ASP A 28 9.35 8.40 -0.42
N GLU A 29 8.46 9.30 -0.01
CA GLU A 29 8.42 9.82 1.35
C GLU A 29 8.13 8.71 2.38
N LEU A 30 7.17 7.83 2.06
CA LEU A 30 6.78 6.73 2.95
C LEU A 30 7.93 5.72 3.15
N VAL A 31 8.62 5.36 2.06
CA VAL A 31 9.80 4.49 2.12
C VAL A 31 10.95 5.17 2.88
N ALA A 32 11.15 6.48 2.66
CA ALA A 32 12.18 7.24 3.36
C ALA A 32 11.91 7.42 4.87
N ALA A 33 10.63 7.36 5.28
CA ALA A 33 10.24 7.40 6.68
C ALA A 33 10.62 6.12 7.45
N ALA A 34 10.74 4.98 6.75
CA ALA A 34 11.17 3.70 7.32
C ALA A 34 12.71 3.67 7.48
N ARG A 35 13.20 4.23 8.59
CA ARG A 35 14.63 4.45 8.84
C ARG A 35 15.35 3.24 9.40
N THR A 36 14.63 2.31 10.03
CA THR A 36 15.20 1.07 10.57
C THR A 36 14.74 -0.14 9.78
N GLU A 37 15.46 -1.24 9.90
CA GLU A 37 15.09 -2.50 9.25
C GLU A 37 13.74 -3.02 9.77
N GLU A 38 13.45 -2.84 11.05
CA GLU A 38 12.16 -3.20 11.65
C GLU A 38 11.02 -2.37 11.05
N GLN A 39 11.22 -1.07 10.85
CA GLN A 39 10.21 -0.19 10.25
C GLN A 39 9.94 -0.54 8.79
N LYS A 40 10.97 -0.95 8.05
CA LYS A 40 10.80 -1.40 6.66
C LYS A 40 9.98 -2.69 6.60
N VAL A 41 10.28 -3.63 7.49
CA VAL A 41 9.52 -4.87 7.63
C VAL A 41 8.08 -4.60 8.03
N GLU A 42 7.86 -3.72 9.01
CA GLU A 42 6.53 -3.31 9.46
C GLU A 42 5.72 -2.69 8.32
N LEU A 43 6.33 -1.78 7.55
CA LEU A 43 5.67 -1.12 6.43
C LEU A 43 5.24 -2.13 5.34
N TYR A 44 6.14 -3.02 4.94
CA TYR A 44 5.80 -4.07 3.96
C TYR A 44 4.71 -5.00 4.50
N THR A 45 4.80 -5.41 5.76
CA THR A 45 3.82 -6.29 6.40
C THR A 45 2.44 -5.63 6.47
N ALA A 46 2.39 -4.35 6.83
CA ALA A 46 1.15 -3.57 6.85
C ALA A 46 0.53 -3.47 5.46
N SER A 47 1.33 -3.18 4.42
CA SER A 47 0.86 -3.19 3.03
C SER A 47 0.36 -4.56 2.60
N ARG A 48 1.06 -5.64 2.95
CA ARG A 48 0.65 -7.02 2.63
C ARG A 48 -0.62 -7.45 3.37
N LEU A 49 -0.86 -6.96 4.57
CA LEU A 49 -2.12 -7.15 5.30
C LEU A 49 -3.27 -6.41 4.64
N ALA A 50 -3.04 -5.19 4.16
CA ALA A 50 -4.06 -4.35 3.52
C ALA A 50 -4.40 -4.79 2.08
N ILE A 51 -3.45 -5.41 1.37
CA ILE A 51 -3.60 -5.80 -0.04
C ILE A 51 -3.66 -7.33 -0.15
N ASP A 52 -4.65 -7.83 -0.88
CA ASP A 52 -4.69 -9.21 -1.35
C ASP A 52 -4.13 -9.26 -2.77
N PRO A 53 -3.01 -9.98 -3.03
CA PRO A 53 -2.30 -9.92 -4.30
C PRO A 53 -2.94 -10.81 -5.37
N ASP A 54 -4.23 -10.62 -5.64
CA ASP A 54 -5.01 -11.45 -6.57
C ASP A 54 -4.73 -11.09 -8.02
N ASN A 55 -4.44 -9.83 -8.30
CA ASN A 55 -4.12 -9.36 -9.64
C ASN A 55 -2.64 -8.96 -9.83
N ARG A 56 -2.25 -8.77 -11.10
CA ARG A 56 -0.85 -8.44 -11.45
C ARG A 56 -0.41 -7.07 -10.94
N ALA A 57 -1.33 -6.11 -10.82
CA ALA A 57 -0.99 -4.76 -10.37
C ALA A 57 -0.66 -4.76 -8.88
N GLU A 58 -1.44 -5.47 -8.07
CA GLU A 58 -1.20 -5.62 -6.62
C GLU A 58 0.12 -6.33 -6.34
N ARG A 59 0.40 -7.44 -7.04
CA ARG A 59 1.69 -8.13 -6.95
C ARG A 59 2.85 -7.22 -7.32
N GLY A 60 2.75 -6.53 -8.46
CA GLY A 60 3.78 -5.60 -8.91
C GLY A 60 4.01 -4.43 -7.94
N TYR A 61 2.96 -3.96 -7.26
CA TYR A 61 3.09 -2.95 -6.21
C TYR A 61 3.89 -3.48 -5.01
N LEU A 62 3.57 -4.68 -4.52
CA LEU A 62 4.28 -5.29 -3.40
C LEU A 62 5.75 -5.59 -3.75
N ASP A 63 6.01 -6.11 -4.96
CA ASP A 63 7.37 -6.34 -5.48
C ASP A 63 8.18 -5.05 -5.51
N MET A 64 7.58 -3.96 -6.03
CA MET A 64 8.20 -2.64 -6.06
C MET A 64 8.49 -2.14 -4.64
N LEU A 65 7.52 -2.24 -3.73
CA LEU A 65 7.66 -1.77 -2.35
C LEU A 65 8.79 -2.53 -1.63
N ALA A 66 8.81 -3.85 -1.74
CA ALA A 66 9.86 -4.70 -1.19
C ALA A 66 11.25 -4.31 -1.71
N GLY A 67 11.39 -4.15 -3.02
CA GLY A 67 12.65 -3.73 -3.65
C GLY A 67 13.12 -2.35 -3.18
N ARG A 68 12.19 -1.40 -3.01
CA ARG A 68 12.49 -0.05 -2.53
C ARG A 68 12.88 0.01 -1.05
N LEU A 69 12.29 -0.85 -0.23
CA LEU A 69 12.66 -1.01 1.18
C LEU A 69 13.98 -1.78 1.33
N GLY A 70 14.42 -2.49 0.28
CA GLY A 70 15.65 -3.29 0.29
C GLY A 70 15.50 -4.57 1.11
N LEU A 71 14.30 -5.13 1.17
CA LEU A 71 14.04 -6.35 1.92
C LEU A 71 14.62 -7.58 1.19
N PRO A 72 15.29 -8.51 1.89
CA PRO A 72 15.76 -9.76 1.29
C PRO A 72 14.59 -10.68 0.88
N ASP A 73 14.74 -11.39 -0.24
CA ASP A 73 13.72 -12.32 -0.76
C ASP A 73 13.22 -13.33 0.28
N ALA A 74 14.13 -13.95 1.03
CA ALA A 74 13.76 -14.92 2.07
C ALA A 74 12.92 -14.32 3.21
N LEU A 75 13.08 -13.02 3.48
CA LEU A 75 12.28 -12.32 4.48
C LEU A 75 10.89 -12.00 3.94
N ILE A 76 10.79 -11.61 2.66
CA ILE A 76 9.52 -11.38 1.96
C ILE A 76 8.70 -12.67 1.94
N ASP A 77 9.30 -13.78 1.53
CA ASP A 77 8.66 -15.10 1.50
C ASP A 77 8.10 -15.50 2.88
N HIS A 78 8.88 -15.24 3.95
CA HIS A 78 8.45 -15.51 5.31
C HIS A 78 7.27 -14.63 5.75
N ILE A 79 7.31 -13.33 5.45
CA ILE A 79 6.22 -12.40 5.77
C ILE A 79 4.95 -12.81 5.01
N ASP A 80 5.05 -13.10 3.72
CA ASP A 80 3.90 -13.47 2.90
C ASP A 80 3.24 -14.76 3.41
N ALA A 81 4.05 -15.78 3.74
CA ALA A 81 3.53 -17.01 4.33
C ALA A 81 2.85 -16.76 5.69
N THR A 82 3.44 -15.91 6.53
CA THR A 82 2.90 -15.57 7.86
C THR A 82 1.57 -14.81 7.72
N VAL A 83 1.49 -13.83 6.83
CA VAL A 83 0.27 -13.05 6.60
C VAL A 83 -0.83 -13.91 5.99
N SER A 84 -0.52 -14.74 5.00
CA SER A 84 -1.49 -15.66 4.42
C SER A 84 -2.07 -16.61 5.47
N ALA A 85 -1.23 -17.21 6.32
CA ALA A 85 -1.68 -18.10 7.39
C ALA A 85 -2.52 -17.38 8.46
N ALA A 86 -2.32 -16.08 8.68
CA ALA A 86 -3.08 -15.29 9.64
C ALA A 86 -4.45 -14.80 9.13
N LYS A 87 -4.65 -14.78 7.79
CA LYS A 87 -5.91 -14.39 7.15
C LYS A 87 -6.89 -15.56 6.98
N GLU A 88 -6.41 -16.80 7.07
CA GLU A 88 -7.22 -18.03 7.05
C GLU A 88 -7.91 -18.31 8.39
#